data_AF-A0A7V2H7G8-F1
#
_entry.id   AF-A0A7V2H7G8-F1
#
_cell.length_a   1.000
_cell.length_b   1.000
_cell.length_c   1.000
_cell.angle_alpha   90.00
_cell.angle_beta   90.00
_cell.angle_gamma   90.00
#
_symmetry.space_group_name_H-M   'P 1'
#
loop_
_entity.id
_entity.type
_entity.pdbx_description
1 polymer ?
#
loop_
_entity_poly.entity_id
_entity_poly.type
_entity_poly.pdbx_seq_one_letter_code
_entity_poly.pdbx_strand_id
1 'polypeptide(L)'
;MQASEYYAAVQRVAELVEQKQDYAAAVAVLESLIHSDLPDMDRSIMCVNMAVVCDRMGHETHALAWYDHGMALEEPHMRSFAAVKKAEYLWGKGKKQEAIAIYQRLLELPFHTTPEREQFRQNIARLSA
;
A
#
# COMPACT_ATOMS: atom_id res chain seq x y z
N MET A 1 10.87 11.68 14.46
CA MET A 1 11.29 10.37 15.02
C MET A 1 12.71 10.01 14.57
N GLN A 2 13.52 9.31 15.38
CA GLN A 2 14.88 8.88 14.97
C GLN A 2 14.84 7.66 14.04
N ALA A 3 15.84 7.50 13.16
CA ALA A 3 15.87 6.39 12.20
C ALA A 3 15.87 5.00 12.89
N SER A 4 16.60 4.85 14.00
CA SER A 4 16.63 3.61 14.79
C SER A 4 15.26 3.24 15.37
N GLU A 5 14.50 4.24 15.83
CA GLU A 5 13.14 4.06 16.38
C GLU A 5 12.17 3.63 15.27
N TYR A 6 12.29 4.22 14.09
CA TYR A 6 11.51 3.83 12.92
C TYR A 6 11.75 2.37 12.54
N TYR A 7 13.02 1.96 12.37
CA TYR A 7 13.34 0.57 11.98
C TYR A 7 12.89 -0.44 13.04
N ALA A 8 13.05 -0.10 14.32
CA ALA A 8 12.57 -0.94 15.41
C ALA A 8 11.03 -1.10 15.39
N ALA A 9 10.30 -0.03 15.09
CA ALA A 9 8.85 -0.06 14.99
C ALA A 9 8.39 -0.92 13.79
N VAL A 10 9.02 -0.78 12.63
CA VAL A 10 8.72 -1.61 11.44
C VAL A 10 9.01 -3.08 11.69
N GLN A 11 10.15 -3.40 12.32
CA GLN A 11 10.49 -4.77 12.70
C GLN A 11 9.46 -5.36 13.67
N ARG A 12 9.01 -4.55 14.64
CA ARG A 12 7.98 -4.95 15.60
C ARG A 12 6.65 -5.26 14.91
N VAL A 13 6.23 -4.47 13.92
CA VAL A 13 5.02 -4.76 13.14
C VAL A 13 5.14 -6.13 12.46
N ALA A 14 6.27 -6.42 11.81
CA ALA A 14 6.50 -7.71 11.16
C ALA A 14 6.42 -8.88 12.16
N GLU A 15 7.08 -8.76 13.32
CA GLU A 15 7.03 -9.78 14.38
C GLU A 15 5.59 -10.02 14.88
N LEU A 16 4.83 -8.94 15.14
CA LEU A 16 3.45 -9.02 15.61
C LEU A 16 2.54 -9.73 14.58
N VAL A 17 2.76 -9.45 13.30
CA VAL A 17 1.94 -9.98 12.20
C VAL A 17 2.28 -11.42 11.83
N GLU A 18 3.57 -11.77 11.81
CA GLU A 18 4.05 -13.06 11.31
C GLU A 18 4.18 -14.13 12.40
N GLN A 19 4.62 -13.74 13.60
CA GLN A 19 4.93 -14.69 14.66
C GLN A 19 3.82 -14.76 15.71
N LYS A 20 3.27 -13.60 16.08
CA LYS A 20 2.30 -13.51 17.19
C LYS A 20 0.85 -13.50 16.74
N GLN A 21 0.60 -13.18 15.46
CA GLN A 21 -0.73 -12.91 14.91
C GLN A 21 -1.52 -11.88 15.75
N ASP A 22 -0.81 -10.96 16.41
CA ASP A 22 -1.39 -9.91 17.22
C ASP A 22 -1.61 -8.67 16.35
N TYR A 23 -2.70 -8.73 15.57
CA TYR A 23 -3.04 -7.68 14.62
C TYR A 23 -3.45 -6.38 15.32
N ALA A 24 -4.05 -6.44 16.51
CA ALA A 24 -4.43 -5.24 17.26
C ALA A 24 -3.19 -4.44 17.70
N ALA A 25 -2.17 -5.11 18.22
CA ALA A 25 -0.90 -4.46 18.54
C ALA A 25 -0.19 -3.95 17.29
N ALA A 26 -0.24 -4.68 16.17
CA ALA A 26 0.35 -4.24 14.91
C ALA A 26 -0.32 -2.94 14.40
N VAL A 27 -1.66 -2.88 14.44
CA VAL A 27 -2.44 -1.67 14.11
C VAL A 27 -1.99 -0.49 14.99
N ALA A 28 -1.91 -0.66 16.31
CA ALA A 28 -1.53 0.43 17.20
C ALA A 28 -0.13 1.01 16.88
N VAL A 29 0.84 0.15 16.54
CA VAL A 29 2.17 0.61 16.12
C VAL A 29 2.09 1.37 14.80
N LEU A 30 1.37 0.83 13.81
CA LEU A 30 1.20 1.47 12.50
C LEU A 30 0.47 2.81 12.60
N GLU A 31 -0.59 2.91 13.39
CA GLU A 31 -1.31 4.17 13.63
C GLU A 31 -0.38 5.23 14.23
N SER A 32 0.46 4.85 15.20
CA SER A 32 1.44 5.77 15.77
C SER A 32 2.42 6.30 14.72
N LEU A 33 2.84 5.47 13.77
CA LEU A 33 3.76 5.87 12.70
C LEU A 33 3.06 6.77 11.67
N ILE A 34 1.82 6.43 11.28
CA ILE A 34 1.01 7.19 10.31
C ILE A 34 0.66 8.60 10.82
N HIS A 35 0.51 8.78 12.14
CA HIS A 35 0.20 10.09 12.74
C HIS A 35 1.45 10.83 13.27
N SER A 36 2.65 10.31 13.00
CA SER A 36 3.91 10.94 13.41
C SER A 36 4.41 11.99 12.41
N ASP A 37 5.57 12.57 12.72
CA ASP A 37 6.31 13.51 11.89
C ASP A 37 7.09 12.86 10.74
N LEU A 38 6.91 11.55 10.51
CA LEU A 38 7.52 10.85 9.38
C LEU A 38 7.23 11.55 8.05
N PRO A 39 8.15 11.54 7.08
CA PRO A 39 7.87 11.99 5.72
C PRO A 39 6.65 11.29 5.11
N ASP A 40 5.89 12.00 4.27
CA ASP A 40 4.68 11.48 3.62
C ASP A 40 4.91 10.12 2.93
N MET A 41 6.08 9.94 2.32
CA MET A 41 6.46 8.70 1.66
C MET A 41 6.59 7.52 2.64
N ASP A 42 7.18 7.74 3.81
CA ASP A 42 7.28 6.70 4.83
C ASP A 42 5.90 6.41 5.43
N ARG A 43 5.07 7.44 5.65
CA ARG A 43 3.69 7.27 6.12
C ARG A 43 2.83 6.52 5.10
N SER A 44 3.04 6.73 3.80
CA SER A 44 2.37 5.95 2.74
C SER A 44 2.71 4.46 2.82
N ILE A 45 3.98 4.12 3.06
CA ILE A 45 4.39 2.72 3.27
C ILE A 45 3.67 2.14 4.50
N MET A 46 3.51 2.92 5.56
CA MET A 46 2.76 2.48 6.75
C MET A 46 1.27 2.27 6.45
N CYS A 47 0.65 3.11 5.63
CA CYS A 47 -0.71 2.89 5.15
C CYS A 47 -0.84 1.57 4.36
N VAL A 48 0.13 1.25 3.50
CA VAL A 48 0.15 -0.03 2.78
C VAL A 48 0.27 -1.21 3.75
N ASN A 49 1.15 -1.12 4.76
CA ASN A 49 1.28 -2.17 5.78
C ASN A 49 -0.01 -2.31 6.60
N MET A 50 -0.65 -1.20 6.95
CA MET A 50 -1.95 -1.20 7.62
C MET A 50 -3.02 -1.90 6.78
N ALA A 51 -3.05 -1.65 5.47
CA ALA A 51 -3.98 -2.33 4.58
C ALA A 51 -3.79 -3.86 4.62
N VAL A 52 -2.55 -4.34 4.62
CA VAL A 52 -2.23 -5.77 4.74
C VAL A 52 -2.70 -6.34 6.08
N VAL A 53 -2.50 -5.61 7.19
CA VAL A 53 -2.96 -6.05 8.51
C VAL A 53 -4.48 -6.11 8.56
N CYS A 54 -5.19 -5.09 8.05
CA CYS A 54 -6.65 -5.11 7.94
C CYS A 54 -7.15 -6.30 7.13
N ASP A 55 -6.49 -6.64 6.01
CA ASP A 55 -6.87 -7.80 5.22
C ASP A 55 -6.68 -9.13 5.97
N ARG A 56 -5.57 -9.28 6.72
CA ARG A 56 -5.34 -10.45 7.57
C ARG A 56 -6.38 -10.60 8.67
N MET A 57 -6.99 -9.51 9.11
CA MET A 57 -8.13 -9.50 10.02
C MET A 57 -9.47 -9.77 9.33
N GLY A 58 -9.51 -9.93 8.00
CA GLY A 58 -10.73 -10.10 7.21
C GLY A 58 -11.48 -8.80 6.92
N HIS A 59 -10.87 -7.64 7.18
CA HIS A 59 -11.47 -6.32 7.03
C HIS A 59 -11.10 -5.69 5.68
N GLU A 60 -11.61 -6.26 4.58
CA GLU A 60 -11.30 -5.81 3.21
C GLU A 60 -11.61 -4.33 2.96
N THR A 61 -12.75 -3.83 3.42
CA THR A 61 -13.11 -2.41 3.24
C THR A 61 -12.10 -1.46 3.90
N HIS A 62 -11.61 -1.82 5.09
CA HIS A 62 -10.57 -1.04 5.78
C HIS A 62 -9.24 -1.15 5.04
N ALA A 63 -8.90 -2.32 4.48
CA ALA A 63 -7.70 -2.47 3.67
C ALA A 63 -7.70 -1.52 2.46
N LEU A 64 -8.81 -1.46 1.73
CA LEU A 64 -8.96 -0.56 0.59
C LEU A 64 -8.86 0.92 0.98
N ALA A 65 -9.48 1.31 2.10
CA ALA A 65 -9.40 2.68 2.62
C ALA A 65 -7.96 3.08 2.97
N TRP A 66 -7.17 2.18 3.55
CA TRP A 66 -5.77 2.45 3.85
C TRP A 66 -4.90 2.58 2.61
N TYR A 67 -5.14 1.80 1.56
CA TYR A 67 -4.50 2.05 0.27
C TYR A 67 -4.83 3.45 -0.27
N ASP A 68 -6.09 3.89 -0.18
CA ASP A 68 -6.49 5.23 -0.62
C ASP A 68 -5.83 6.34 0.19
N HIS A 69 -5.67 6.15 1.51
CA HIS A 69 -4.90 7.08 2.35
C HIS A 69 -3.42 7.16 1.93
N GLY A 70 -2.78 6.03 1.62
CA GLY A 70 -1.41 6.02 1.11
C GLY A 70 -1.29 6.76 -0.24
N MET A 71 -2.25 6.54 -1.14
CA MET A 71 -2.30 7.24 -2.43
C MET A 71 -2.42 8.76 -2.27
N ALA A 72 -3.24 9.23 -1.34
CA ALA A 72 -3.39 10.67 -1.07
C ALA A 72 -2.10 11.30 -0.52
N LEU A 73 -1.29 10.55 0.25
CA LEU A 73 0.02 11.01 0.71
C LEU A 73 1.04 11.09 -0.44
N GLU A 74 0.93 10.23 -1.44
CA GLU A 74 1.87 10.15 -2.57
C GLU A 74 1.57 11.12 -3.71
N GLU A 75 0.32 11.52 -3.88
CA GLU A 75 -0.15 12.37 -4.98
C GLU A 75 0.67 13.67 -5.14
N PRO A 76 0.95 14.46 -4.06
CA PRO A 76 1.73 15.69 -4.17
C PRO A 76 3.18 15.45 -4.62
N HIS A 77 3.70 14.23 -4.44
CA HIS A 77 5.09 13.86 -4.69
C HIS A 77 5.28 13.13 -6.03
N MET A 78 4.21 13.00 -6.83
CA MET A 78 4.25 12.26 -8.09
C MET A 78 4.78 10.83 -7.89
N ARG A 79 4.19 10.16 -6.89
CA ARG A 79 4.47 8.76 -6.56
C ARG A 79 3.19 7.94 -6.69
N SER A 80 3.34 6.62 -6.81
CA SER A 80 2.22 5.70 -7.09
C SER A 80 2.38 4.32 -6.45
N PHE A 81 3.29 4.20 -5.49
CA PHE A 81 3.56 2.93 -4.83
C PHE A 81 2.30 2.37 -4.17
N ALA A 82 1.54 3.17 -3.41
CA ALA A 82 0.29 2.73 -2.80
C ALA A 82 -0.76 2.33 -3.84
N ALA A 83 -0.86 3.04 -4.97
CA ALA A 83 -1.77 2.71 -6.06
C ALA A 83 -1.43 1.36 -6.71
N VAL A 84 -0.14 1.12 -6.98
CA VAL A 84 0.34 -0.17 -7.51
C VAL A 84 0.04 -1.30 -6.52
N LYS A 85 0.27 -1.08 -5.23
CA LYS A 85 -0.04 -2.08 -4.18
C LYS A 85 -1.54 -2.35 -4.05
N LYS A 86 -2.39 -1.34 -4.19
CA LYS A 86 -3.84 -1.53 -4.25
C LYS A 86 -4.26 -2.38 -5.45
N ALA A 87 -3.68 -2.15 -6.63
CA ALA A 87 -3.98 -2.93 -7.82
C ALA A 87 -3.52 -4.39 -7.69
N GLU A 88 -2.33 -4.63 -7.14
CA GLU A 88 -1.83 -5.97 -6.83
C GLU A 88 -2.74 -6.70 -5.84
N TYR A 89 -3.18 -6.01 -4.79
CA TYR A 89 -4.12 -6.53 -3.79
C TYR A 89 -5.46 -6.94 -4.43
N LEU A 90 -6.07 -6.04 -5.19
CA LEU A 90 -7.35 -6.28 -5.87
C LEU A 90 -7.26 -7.46 -6.84
N TRP A 91 -6.15 -7.56 -7.58
CA TRP A 91 -5.89 -8.73 -8.41
C TRP A 91 -5.81 -10.01 -7.56
N GLY A 92 -5.06 -10.01 -6.46
CA GLY A 92 -5.00 -11.16 -5.55
C GLY A 92 -6.37 -11.60 -5.00
N LYS A 93 -7.33 -10.66 -4.89
CA LYS A 93 -8.73 -10.93 -4.50
C LYS A 93 -9.64 -11.32 -5.67
N GLY A 94 -9.11 -11.47 -6.89
CA GLY A 94 -9.88 -11.79 -8.08
C GLY A 94 -10.66 -10.62 -8.67
N LYS A 95 -10.50 -9.41 -8.13
CA LYS A 95 -11.16 -8.17 -8.58
C LYS A 95 -10.41 -7.55 -9.76
N LYS A 96 -10.31 -8.33 -10.84
CA LYS A 96 -9.47 -8.02 -12.00
C LYS A 96 -9.82 -6.67 -12.65
N GLN A 97 -11.10 -6.36 -12.81
CA GLN A 97 -11.56 -5.12 -13.45
C GLN A 97 -11.13 -3.88 -12.66
N GLU A 98 -11.20 -3.93 -11.34
CA GLU A 98 -10.81 -2.82 -10.46
C GLU A 98 -9.28 -2.63 -10.48
N ALA A 99 -8.52 -3.72 -10.48
CA ALA A 99 -7.07 -3.66 -10.68
C ALA A 99 -6.68 -3.06 -12.04
N ILE A 100 -7.35 -3.47 -13.13
CA ILE A 100 -7.16 -2.89 -14.47
C ILE A 100 -7.45 -1.39 -14.46
N ALA A 101 -8.54 -0.96 -13.84
CA ALA A 101 -8.91 0.45 -13.78
C ALA A 101 -7.83 1.31 -13.10
N ILE A 102 -7.18 0.79 -12.05
CA ILE A 102 -6.06 1.48 -11.40
C ILE A 102 -4.85 1.57 -12.35
N TYR A 103 -4.44 0.47 -12.98
CA TYR A 103 -3.31 0.51 -13.91
C TYR A 103 -3.56 1.43 -15.11
N GLN A 104 -4.80 1.51 -15.61
CA GLN A 104 -5.19 2.46 -16.66
C GLN A 104 -5.02 3.91 -16.20
N ARG A 105 -5.48 4.27 -15.00
CA ARG A 105 -5.26 5.61 -14.43
C ARG A 105 -3.78 5.93 -14.26
N LEU A 106 -2.97 4.96 -13.82
CA LEU A 106 -1.52 5.16 -13.73
C LEU A 106 -0.89 5.46 -15.11
N LEU A 107 -1.38 4.86 -16.20
CA LEU A 107 -0.89 5.17 -17.54
C LEU A 107 -1.22 6.60 -18.01
N GLU A 108 -2.23 7.25 -17.44
CA GLU A 108 -2.58 8.65 -17.74
C GLU A 108 -1.61 9.64 -17.07
N LEU A 109 -0.90 9.22 -16.03
CA LEU A 109 0.01 10.09 -15.28
C LEU A 109 1.34 10.28 -16.05
N PRO A 110 1.83 11.52 -16.18
CA PRO A 110 2.97 11.85 -17.04
C PRO A 110 4.33 11.52 -16.43
N PHE A 111 4.38 11.26 -15.11
CA PHE A 111 5.63 11.13 -14.36
C PHE A 111 6.18 9.69 -14.31
N HIS A 112 5.50 8.72 -14.92
CA HIS A 112 6.00 7.35 -15.01
C HIS A 112 7.01 7.18 -16.12
N THR A 113 8.08 6.46 -15.80
CA THR A 113 9.10 6.04 -16.75
C THR A 113 8.54 5.05 -17.77
N THR A 114 9.19 4.93 -18.92
CA THR A 114 8.80 3.96 -19.95
C THR A 114 8.72 2.52 -19.42
N PRO A 115 9.68 2.02 -18.60
CA PRO A 115 9.58 0.69 -18.00
C PRO A 115 8.36 0.51 -17.09
N GLU A 116 8.03 1.49 -16.24
CA GLU A 116 6.84 1.40 -15.37
C GLU A 116 5.54 1.34 -16.18
N ARG A 117 5.43 2.19 -17.21
CA ARG A 117 4.27 2.19 -18.12
C ARG A 117 4.13 0.84 -18.82
N GLU A 118 5.23 0.25 -19.24
CA GLU A 118 5.22 -1.08 -19.87
C GLU A 118 4.79 -2.17 -18.89
N GLN A 119 5.27 -2.13 -17.65
CA GLN A 119 4.82 -3.03 -16.59
C GLN A 119 3.30 -2.93 -16.36
N PHE A 120 2.74 -1.71 -16.35
CA PHE A 120 1.29 -1.52 -16.20
C PHE A 120 0.51 -2.11 -17.37
N ARG A 121 0.98 -1.96 -18.62
CA ARG A 121 0.34 -2.58 -19.79
C ARG A 121 0.37 -4.11 -19.73
N GLN A 122 1.50 -4.69 -19.31
CA GLN A 122 1.64 -6.14 -19.14
C GLN A 122 0.68 -6.67 -18.07
N ASN A 123 0.54 -5.95 -16.95
CA ASN A 123 -0.42 -6.30 -15.91
C ASN A 123 -1.86 -6.25 -16.44
N ILE A 124 -2.24 -5.20 -17.19
CA ILE A 124 -3.56 -5.11 -17.84
C ILE A 124 -3.80 -6.29 -18.79
N ALA A 125 -2.83 -6.61 -19.65
CA ALA A 125 -2.94 -7.71 -20.60
C ALA A 125 -3.12 -9.06 -19.89
N ARG A 126 -2.34 -9.31 -18.82
CA ARG A 126 -2.45 -10.54 -18.02
C ARG A 126 -3.78 -10.63 -17.27
N LEU A 127 -4.36 -9.51 -16.86
CA LEU A 127 -5.66 -9.45 -16.19
C LEU A 127 -6.85 -9.59 -17.17
N SER A 128 -6.65 -9.27 -18.44
CA SER A 128 -7.70 -9.32 -19.48
C SER A 128 -7.79 -10.69 -20.17
N ALA A 129 -6.80 -11.56 -19.97
CA ALA A 129 -6.78 -12.95 -20.41
C ALA A 129 -7.52 -13.87 -19.41
#